data_AF-A0A941M9L9-F1
#
_entry.id   AF-A0A941M9L9-F1
#
_cell.length_a   1.000
_cell.length_b   1.000
_cell.length_c   1.000
_cell.angle_alpha   90.00
_cell.angle_beta   90.00
_cell.angle_gamma   90.00
#
_symmetry.space_group_name_H-M   'P 1'
#
loop_
_entity.id
_entity.type
_entity.pdbx_description
1 polymer ?
#
loop_
_entity_poly.entity_id
_entity_poly.type
_entity_poly.pdbx_seq_one_letter_code
_entity_poly.pdbx_strand_id
1 'polypeptide(L)'
;MSKLSLGLLVAALLASPLAHAQRVSLADRVAALEQRAAGDQNATELVNQITQLKSDVQALRGQIEDLQHQLEQAKQGQRAQYLDLSGRLDRLEGGGSAAGGASAPSATPSPAAAAPQPAAAPTSPSASVAPMGKDEQSAYDYAFDALKGGDYAEAARRLRSFLDAFPDGQRAPNALYWLGESYYVTQNYALAGSQFKALLDRYPDNDKAPGALLKLGLAQYGLKQYDAAQATLRSVTSQYPGTDVARIAQDRLRAMQLSSERY
;
A
#
# COMPACT_ATOMS: atom_id res chain seq x y z
N MET A 1 -44.95 -95.16 47.39
CA MET A 1 -44.11 -94.84 46.22
C MET A 1 -44.27 -93.36 45.88
N SER A 2 -43.14 -92.66 45.74
CA SER A 2 -42.90 -91.42 44.95
C SER A 2 -43.75 -90.15 45.09
N LYS A 3 -43.06 -89.12 45.62
CA LYS A 3 -42.71 -87.80 45.03
C LYS A 3 -43.52 -86.53 45.36
N LEU A 4 -42.74 -85.52 45.73
CA LEU A 4 -43.02 -84.09 45.94
C LEU A 4 -43.20 -83.31 44.62
N SER A 5 -43.93 -82.19 44.67
CA SER A 5 -43.67 -80.90 43.95
C SER A 5 -44.67 -79.85 44.48
N LEU A 6 -44.30 -78.72 45.13
CA LEU A 6 -43.53 -77.51 44.75
C LEU A 6 -44.38 -76.42 44.06
N GLY A 7 -44.39 -75.21 44.63
CA GLY A 7 -44.90 -73.95 44.05
C GLY A 7 -46.02 -73.35 44.93
N LEU A 8 -45.92 -72.18 45.54
CA LEU A 8 -45.52 -70.89 44.97
C LEU A 8 -45.17 -69.94 46.14
N LEU A 9 -43.93 -69.48 46.23
CA LEU A 9 -43.53 -68.42 47.16
C LEU A 9 -43.23 -67.18 46.32
N VAL A 10 -44.18 -66.25 46.29
CA VAL A 10 -44.02 -64.93 45.67
C VAL A 10 -43.19 -64.09 46.65
N ALA A 11 -41.88 -64.02 46.41
CA ALA A 11 -41.02 -63.05 47.09
C ALA A 11 -40.91 -61.79 46.23
N ALA A 12 -41.39 -60.68 46.80
CA ALA A 12 -41.40 -59.36 46.22
C ALA A 12 -40.00 -58.90 45.79
N LEU A 13 -39.87 -58.51 44.52
CA LEU A 13 -38.72 -57.75 44.02
C LEU A 13 -38.75 -56.34 44.61
N LEU A 14 -37.97 -56.12 45.66
CA LEU A 14 -37.58 -54.78 46.09
C LEU A 14 -36.53 -54.23 45.10
N ALA A 15 -36.86 -53.07 44.53
CA ALA A 15 -35.97 -52.28 43.71
C ALA A 15 -34.73 -51.83 44.49
N SER A 16 -33.56 -52.01 43.88
CA SER A 16 -32.32 -51.35 44.29
C SER A 16 -31.61 -50.76 43.07
N PRO A 17 -31.89 -49.50 42.65
CA PRO A 17 -31.09 -48.81 41.66
C PRO A 17 -30.04 -47.94 42.37
N LEU A 18 -29.16 -48.52 43.18
CA LEU A 18 -28.06 -47.80 43.83
C LEU A 18 -26.77 -48.63 43.80
N ALA A 19 -26.25 -48.89 42.60
CA ALA A 19 -24.90 -49.44 42.43
C ALA A 19 -24.23 -49.07 41.09
N HIS A 20 -24.76 -48.10 40.32
CA HIS A 20 -24.16 -47.69 39.03
C HIS A 20 -23.47 -46.33 39.07
N ALA A 21 -23.40 -45.67 40.23
CA ALA A 21 -22.49 -44.56 40.41
C ALA A 21 -21.11 -45.11 40.75
N GLN A 22 -20.10 -44.75 39.95
CA GLN A 22 -18.67 -45.06 40.11
C GLN A 22 -18.20 -46.39 39.53
N ARG A 23 -17.97 -46.43 38.21
CA ARG A 23 -16.63 -46.67 37.62
C ARG A 23 -16.62 -46.06 36.22
N VAL A 24 -16.17 -44.81 36.10
CA VAL A 24 -15.60 -44.34 34.83
C VAL A 24 -14.56 -45.38 34.44
N SER A 25 -14.70 -45.97 33.25
CA SER A 25 -13.85 -47.09 32.86
C SER A 25 -12.39 -46.63 32.85
N LEU A 26 -11.47 -47.56 33.11
CA LEU A 26 -10.03 -47.23 33.05
C LEU A 26 -9.67 -46.68 31.66
N ALA A 27 -10.36 -47.16 30.62
CA ALA A 27 -10.28 -46.65 29.26
C ALA A 27 -10.75 -45.19 29.12
N ASP A 28 -11.87 -44.80 29.74
CA ASP A 28 -12.35 -43.40 29.70
C ASP A 28 -11.41 -42.44 30.45
N ARG A 29 -10.81 -42.89 31.56
CA ARG A 29 -9.81 -42.09 32.29
C ARG A 29 -8.53 -41.92 31.49
N VAL A 30 -8.10 -42.97 30.77
CA VAL A 30 -6.94 -42.89 29.88
C VAL A 30 -7.23 -41.97 28.69
N ALA A 31 -8.39 -42.11 28.03
CA ALA A 31 -8.78 -41.26 26.92
C ALA A 31 -8.86 -39.77 27.32
N ALA A 32 -9.42 -39.45 28.49
CA ALA A 32 -9.46 -38.09 28.99
C ALA A 32 -8.07 -37.53 29.33
N LEU A 33 -7.13 -38.38 29.80
CA LEU A 33 -5.75 -37.99 30.06
C LEU A 33 -4.95 -37.79 28.77
N GLU A 34 -5.13 -38.66 27.77
CA GLU A 34 -4.51 -38.52 26.45
C GLU A 34 -5.01 -37.25 25.74
N GLN A 35 -6.31 -36.96 25.82
CA GLN A 35 -6.90 -35.77 25.22
C GLN A 35 -6.45 -34.48 25.93
N ARG A 36 -6.24 -34.53 27.26
CA ARG A 36 -5.63 -33.43 28.01
C ARG A 36 -4.15 -33.25 27.68
N ALA A 37 -3.39 -34.34 27.58
CA ALA A 37 -1.99 -34.30 27.18
C ALA A 37 -1.81 -33.77 25.75
N ALA A 38 -2.69 -34.15 24.81
CA ALA A 38 -2.72 -33.61 23.46
C ALA A 38 -3.08 -32.11 23.44
N GLY A 39 -4.00 -31.67 24.31
CA GLY A 39 -4.30 -30.26 24.53
C GLY A 39 -3.11 -29.47 25.06
N ASP A 40 -2.38 -30.02 26.04
CA ASP A 40 -1.19 -29.40 26.63
C ASP A 40 -0.01 -29.33 25.64
N GLN A 41 0.13 -30.35 24.77
CA GLN A 41 1.09 -30.34 23.66
C GLN A 41 0.74 -29.25 22.64
N ASN A 42 -0.52 -29.14 22.23
CA ASN A 42 -0.99 -28.08 21.34
C ASN A 42 -0.83 -26.69 21.95
N ALA A 43 -1.07 -26.54 23.26
CA ALA A 43 -0.85 -25.28 23.97
C ALA A 43 0.64 -24.88 24.00
N THR A 44 1.54 -25.85 24.18
CA THR A 44 2.99 -25.63 24.15
C THR A 44 3.46 -25.22 22.76
N GLU A 45 2.95 -25.88 21.71
CA GLU A 45 3.20 -25.53 20.32
C GLU A 45 2.74 -24.10 20.01
N LEU A 46 1.55 -23.70 20.48
CA LEU A 46 1.03 -22.34 20.31
C LEU A 46 1.91 -21.28 21.01
N VAL A 47 2.40 -21.59 22.22
CA VAL A 47 3.29 -20.71 22.97
C VAL A 47 4.64 -20.56 22.28
N ASN A 48 5.18 -21.65 21.70
CA ASN A 48 6.39 -21.60 20.90
C ASN A 48 6.20 -20.75 19.65
N GLN A 49 5.08 -20.88 18.95
CA GLN A 49 4.74 -20.03 17.80
C GLN A 49 4.61 -18.56 18.17
N ILE A 50 3.96 -18.23 19.29
CA ILE A 50 3.86 -16.84 19.77
C ILE A 50 5.24 -16.28 20.10
N THR A 51 6.12 -17.09 20.67
CA THR A 51 7.49 -16.69 21.01
C THR A 51 8.31 -16.44 19.74
N GLN A 52 8.18 -17.32 18.74
CA GLN A 52 8.78 -17.14 17.43
C GLN A 52 8.27 -15.85 16.76
N LEU A 53 6.95 -15.65 16.73
CA LEU A 53 6.34 -14.46 16.13
C LEU A 53 6.83 -13.17 16.79
N LYS A 54 6.99 -13.17 18.13
CA LYS A 54 7.54 -12.01 18.85
C LYS A 54 8.98 -11.72 18.45
N SER A 55 9.80 -12.77 18.29
CA SER A 55 11.18 -12.63 17.82
C SER A 55 11.22 -12.09 16.38
N ASP A 56 10.38 -12.60 15.50
CA ASP A 56 10.30 -12.15 14.10
C ASP A 56 9.86 -10.69 14.00
N VAL A 57 8.89 -10.26 14.82
CA VAL A 57 8.46 -8.85 14.88
C VAL A 57 9.59 -7.93 15.35
N GLN A 58 10.40 -8.37 16.32
CA GLN A 58 11.57 -7.62 16.77
C GLN A 58 12.65 -7.53 15.68
N ALA A 59 12.91 -8.64 14.97
CA ALA A 59 13.86 -8.66 13.86
C ALA A 59 13.41 -7.77 12.69
N LEU A 60 12.13 -7.83 12.31
CA LEU A 60 11.55 -6.97 11.28
C LEU A 60 11.63 -5.50 11.66
N ARG A 61 11.41 -5.16 12.93
CA ARG A 61 11.57 -3.78 13.41
C ARG A 61 13.01 -3.30 13.26
N GLY A 62 13.99 -4.13 13.61
CA GLY A 62 15.41 -3.83 13.40
C GLY A 62 15.75 -3.64 11.91
N GLN A 63 15.20 -4.48 11.03
CA GLN A 63 15.39 -4.32 9.58
C GLN A 63 14.77 -3.01 9.05
N ILE A 64 13.62 -2.59 9.57
CA ILE A 64 13.01 -1.30 9.22
C ILE A 64 13.90 -0.14 9.64
N GLU A 65 14.45 -0.19 10.86
CA GLU A 65 15.34 0.85 11.38
C GLU A 65 16.64 0.93 10.55
N ASP A 66 17.22 -0.21 10.17
CA ASP A 66 18.39 -0.27 9.29
C ASP A 66 18.10 0.27 7.89
N LEU A 67 16.99 -0.15 7.28
CA LEU A 67 16.54 0.37 5.98
C LEU A 67 16.30 1.88 6.01
N GLN A 68 15.70 2.40 7.09
CA GLN A 68 15.52 3.84 7.27
C GLN A 68 16.86 4.57 7.34
N HIS A 69 17.84 4.04 8.07
CA HIS A 69 19.18 4.60 8.13
C HIS A 69 19.90 4.59 6.78
N GLN A 70 19.84 3.48 6.04
CA GLN A 70 20.42 3.38 4.70
C GLN A 70 19.78 4.40 3.74
N LEU A 71 18.47 4.59 3.82
CA LEU A 71 17.73 5.55 2.99
C LEU A 71 18.16 6.99 3.32
N GLU A 72 18.32 7.32 4.60
CA GLU A 72 18.78 8.64 5.03
C GLU A 72 20.23 8.91 4.59
N GLN A 73 21.12 7.91 4.70
CA GLN A 73 22.49 8.02 4.20
C GLN A 73 22.53 8.21 2.68
N ALA A 74 21.72 7.47 1.93
CA ALA A 74 21.63 7.61 0.48
C ALA A 74 21.16 9.01 0.07
N LYS A 75 20.13 9.54 0.74
CA LYS A 75 19.63 10.91 0.54
C LYS A 75 20.70 11.96 0.82
N GLN A 76 21.44 11.83 1.91
CA GLN A 76 22.53 12.75 2.24
C GLN A 76 23.66 12.70 1.20
N GLY A 77 24.02 11.49 0.73
CA GLY A 77 24.99 11.31 -0.35
C GLY A 77 24.54 11.96 -1.65
N GLN A 78 23.28 11.77 -2.05
CA GLN A 78 22.71 12.41 -3.23
C GLN A 78 22.72 13.94 -3.12
N ARG A 79 22.37 14.49 -1.94
CA ARG A 79 22.39 15.94 -1.69
C ARG A 79 23.79 16.53 -1.77
N ALA A 80 24.80 15.83 -1.23
CA ALA A 80 26.19 16.24 -1.33
C ALA A 80 26.69 16.25 -2.79
N GLN A 81 26.35 15.20 -3.56
CA GLN A 81 26.66 15.14 -4.99
C GLN A 81 25.99 16.28 -5.75
N TYR A 82 24.72 16.56 -5.48
CA TYR A 82 24.00 17.65 -6.13
C TYR A 82 24.65 19.02 -5.86
N LEU A 83 25.07 19.28 -4.61
CA LEU A 83 25.77 20.51 -4.25
C LEU A 83 27.12 20.64 -4.98
N ASP A 84 27.91 19.55 -5.09
CA ASP A 84 29.15 19.56 -5.88
C ASP A 84 28.91 19.87 -7.36
N LEU A 85 27.93 19.20 -7.98
CA LEU A 85 27.56 19.45 -9.38
C LEU A 85 27.14 20.92 -9.58
N SER A 86 26.34 21.47 -8.66
CA SER A 86 25.89 22.88 -8.73
C SER A 86 27.05 23.87 -8.61
N GLY A 87 28.02 23.62 -7.71
CA GLY A 87 29.19 24.49 -7.56
C GLY A 87 30.21 24.33 -8.71
N ARG A 88 30.21 23.21 -9.42
CA ARG A 88 30.97 23.06 -10.67
C ARG A 88 30.30 23.79 -11.83
N LEU A 89 28.97 23.73 -11.91
CA LEU A 89 28.20 24.45 -12.92
C LEU A 89 28.34 25.97 -12.73
N ASP A 90 28.23 26.47 -11.51
CA ASP A 90 28.43 27.91 -11.19
C ASP A 90 29.84 28.40 -11.55
N ARG A 91 30.87 27.55 -11.39
CA ARG A 91 32.25 27.86 -11.85
C ARG A 91 32.43 27.82 -13.36
N LEU A 92 31.68 26.96 -14.06
CA LEU A 92 31.70 26.89 -15.53
C LEU A 92 30.89 28.05 -16.14
N GLU A 93 29.79 28.45 -15.50
CA GLU A 93 28.95 29.58 -15.92
C GLU A 93 29.56 30.93 -15.51
N GLY A 94 30.26 31.01 -14.38
CA GLY A 94 31.07 32.15 -13.96
C GLY A 94 32.44 32.25 -14.66
N GLY A 95 32.79 31.26 -15.49
CA GLY A 95 34.02 31.15 -16.26
C GLY A 95 33.94 31.86 -17.62
N GLY A 96 33.54 33.14 -17.62
CA GLY A 96 33.51 34.01 -18.78
C GLY A 96 33.93 35.43 -18.41
N SER A 97 35.23 35.70 -18.42
CA SER A 97 35.94 36.98 -18.18
C SER A 97 36.16 37.40 -16.72
N ALA A 98 37.43 37.36 -16.28
CA ALA A 98 38.22 38.58 -16.05
C ALA A 98 39.63 38.23 -15.51
N ALA A 99 40.64 38.36 -16.38
CA ALA A 99 41.97 38.79 -15.99
C ALA A 99 42.12 40.26 -16.40
N GLY A 100 42.41 41.14 -15.44
CA GLY A 100 42.91 42.49 -15.70
C GLY A 100 42.29 43.61 -14.87
N GLY A 101 43.11 44.23 -14.01
CA GLY A 101 42.98 45.66 -13.68
C GLY A 101 42.54 46.00 -12.25
N ALA A 102 43.51 46.43 -11.43
CA ALA A 102 43.32 47.07 -10.13
C ALA A 102 42.74 48.50 -10.25
N SER A 103 41.88 48.91 -9.31
CA SER A 103 41.86 50.24 -8.67
C SER A 103 40.80 50.33 -7.57
N ALA A 104 41.08 51.18 -6.58
CA ALA A 104 40.59 51.22 -5.20
C ALA A 104 39.21 51.92 -4.99
N PRO A 105 38.70 52.05 -3.73
CA PRO A 105 37.28 52.25 -3.41
C PRO A 105 36.84 53.68 -3.04
N SER A 106 35.51 53.85 -2.97
CA SER A 106 34.69 54.69 -2.06
C SER A 106 33.92 55.90 -2.63
N ALA A 107 32.64 55.94 -2.23
CA ALA A 107 31.78 57.10 -1.91
C ALA A 107 30.61 57.46 -2.87
N THR A 108 29.41 57.12 -2.42
CA THR A 108 28.09 57.79 -2.64
C THR A 108 28.03 59.18 -1.94
N PRO A 109 27.03 60.09 -2.16
CA PRO A 109 25.62 59.81 -2.54
C PRO A 109 24.88 60.80 -3.50
N SER A 110 23.70 60.34 -3.96
CA SER A 110 22.40 60.96 -4.35
C SER A 110 22.16 62.47 -4.08
N PRO A 111 21.13 63.19 -4.66
CA PRO A 111 19.78 62.67 -5.00
C PRO A 111 18.97 63.31 -6.18
N ALA A 112 17.77 62.73 -6.38
CA ALA A 112 16.47 63.33 -6.78
C ALA A 112 16.15 63.57 -8.27
N ALA A 113 15.11 62.88 -8.78
CA ALA A 113 13.76 63.44 -8.96
C ALA A 113 12.80 62.42 -9.62
N ALA A 114 11.52 62.49 -9.23
CA ALA A 114 10.49 61.49 -9.42
C ALA A 114 9.50 61.80 -10.55
N ALA A 115 8.79 60.78 -11.04
CA ALA A 115 7.41 60.91 -11.51
C ALA A 115 6.65 59.56 -11.36
N PRO A 116 5.37 59.56 -10.94
CA PRO A 116 4.58 58.36 -10.60
C PRO A 116 3.63 57.94 -11.73
N GLN A 117 3.38 56.64 -11.92
CA GLN A 117 2.24 56.11 -12.70
C GLN A 117 1.84 54.69 -12.25
N PRO A 118 0.59 54.23 -12.50
CA PRO A 118 -0.31 53.71 -11.48
C PRO A 118 -0.43 52.17 -11.41
N ALA A 119 -1.05 51.72 -10.32
CA ALA A 119 -1.35 50.35 -9.97
C ALA A 119 -2.05 49.52 -11.07
N ALA A 120 -1.46 48.37 -11.38
CA ALA A 120 -2.13 47.18 -11.91
C ALA A 120 -1.72 45.96 -11.07
N ALA A 121 -2.70 45.12 -10.77
CA ALA A 121 -2.68 43.94 -9.90
C ALA A 121 -1.57 42.90 -10.23
N PRO A 122 -1.18 42.03 -9.28
CA PRO A 122 -0.03 41.15 -9.44
C PRO A 122 -0.35 40.02 -10.44
N THR A 123 0.21 40.11 -11.64
CA THR A 123 0.44 38.91 -12.45
C THR A 123 1.63 38.19 -11.84
N SER A 124 1.40 37.11 -11.11
CA SER A 124 2.44 36.16 -10.73
C SER A 124 3.11 35.62 -12.00
N PRO A 125 4.41 35.85 -12.25
CA PRO A 125 5.15 35.08 -13.22
C PRO A 125 5.90 33.97 -12.50
N SER A 126 5.86 32.78 -13.08
CA SER A 126 6.83 31.72 -12.83
C SER A 126 6.68 31.00 -11.48
N ALA A 127 5.73 30.06 -11.44
CA ALA A 127 6.00 28.83 -10.71
C ALA A 127 7.26 28.22 -11.32
N SER A 128 8.34 28.27 -10.55
CA SER A 128 9.65 27.68 -10.85
C SER A 128 9.44 26.25 -11.36
N VAL A 129 9.53 26.08 -12.68
CA VAL A 129 9.61 24.77 -13.32
C VAL A 129 10.99 24.26 -12.95
N ALA A 130 11.08 23.52 -11.85
CA ALA A 130 12.19 22.64 -11.59
C ALA A 130 12.45 21.79 -12.84
N PRO A 131 13.71 21.52 -13.20
CA PRO A 131 14.05 21.10 -14.55
C PRO A 131 13.36 19.77 -14.84
N MET A 132 12.37 19.80 -15.74
CA MET A 132 12.04 18.60 -16.49
C MET A 132 13.34 18.20 -17.18
N GLY A 133 13.83 16.99 -16.90
CA GLY A 133 14.85 16.40 -17.75
C GLY A 133 14.35 16.49 -19.19
N LYS A 134 15.22 16.89 -20.12
CA LYS A 134 14.84 17.06 -21.53
C LYS A 134 14.40 15.72 -22.14
N ASP A 135 14.76 14.61 -21.52
CA ASP A 135 14.38 13.25 -21.86
C ASP A 135 13.27 12.70 -20.95
N GLU A 136 12.42 11.85 -21.54
CA GLU A 136 11.29 11.20 -20.90
C GLU A 136 11.68 10.45 -19.60
N GLN A 137 12.82 9.74 -19.63
CA GLN A 137 13.25 8.93 -18.50
C GLN A 137 13.55 9.79 -17.26
N SER A 138 14.32 10.87 -17.42
CA SER A 138 14.62 11.79 -16.33
C SER A 138 13.38 12.51 -15.78
N ALA A 139 12.43 12.87 -16.66
CA ALA A 139 11.16 13.46 -16.22
C ALA A 139 10.29 12.46 -15.44
N TYR A 140 10.28 11.20 -15.85
CA TYR A 140 9.60 10.13 -15.11
C TYR A 140 10.26 9.87 -13.75
N ASP A 141 11.58 9.79 -13.70
CA ASP A 141 12.33 9.56 -12.46
C ASP A 141 12.10 10.68 -11.44
N TYR A 142 12.08 11.94 -11.89
CA TYR A 142 11.74 13.10 -11.05
C TYR A 142 10.34 13.00 -10.42
N ALA A 143 9.35 12.52 -11.19
CA ALA A 143 8.00 12.31 -10.69
C ALA A 143 7.94 11.10 -9.73
N PHE A 144 8.69 10.05 -10.05
CA PHE A 144 8.72 8.81 -9.29
C PHE A 144 9.45 8.95 -7.94
N ASP A 145 10.40 9.88 -7.81
CA ASP A 145 11.06 10.17 -6.54
C ASP A 145 10.09 10.70 -5.47
N ALA A 146 9.07 11.46 -5.85
CA ALA A 146 8.01 11.89 -4.93
C ALA A 146 7.18 10.69 -4.42
N LEU A 147 6.90 9.71 -5.28
CA LEU A 147 6.22 8.45 -4.88
C LEU A 147 7.06 7.66 -3.88
N LYS A 148 8.37 7.52 -4.13
CA LYS A 148 9.29 6.83 -3.19
C LYS A 148 9.32 7.54 -1.83
N GLY A 149 9.19 8.86 -1.83
CA GLY A 149 9.09 9.67 -0.62
C GLY A 149 7.74 9.55 0.11
N GLY A 150 6.73 8.91 -0.48
CA GLY A 150 5.37 8.83 0.06
C GLY A 150 4.59 10.15 -0.05
N ASP A 151 5.11 11.16 -0.75
CA ASP A 151 4.39 12.40 -0.99
C ASP A 151 3.48 12.24 -2.21
N TYR A 152 2.33 11.61 -1.99
CA TYR A 152 1.37 11.31 -3.04
C TYR A 152 0.76 12.57 -3.68
N ALA A 153 0.67 13.68 -2.95
CA ALA A 153 0.16 14.94 -3.50
C ALA A 153 1.16 15.55 -4.48
N GLU A 154 2.44 15.59 -4.12
CA GLU A 154 3.50 16.04 -5.00
C GLU A 154 3.72 15.07 -6.17
N ALA A 155 3.69 13.77 -5.92
CA ALA A 155 3.75 12.75 -6.97
C ALA A 155 2.66 12.96 -8.02
N ALA A 156 1.42 13.20 -7.60
CA ALA A 156 0.32 13.47 -8.52
C ALA A 156 0.58 14.74 -9.37
N ARG A 157 1.11 15.80 -8.77
CA ARG A 157 1.48 17.02 -9.53
C ARG A 157 2.55 16.73 -10.58
N ARG A 158 3.62 16.04 -10.20
CA ARG A 158 4.75 15.75 -11.10
C ARG A 158 4.39 14.77 -12.21
N LEU A 159 3.62 13.72 -11.89
CA LEU A 159 3.16 12.74 -12.87
C LEU A 159 2.19 13.36 -13.88
N ARG A 160 1.34 14.31 -13.45
CA ARG A 160 0.51 15.08 -14.37
C ARG A 160 1.38 15.90 -15.32
N SER A 161 2.35 16.67 -14.81
CA SER A 161 3.28 17.42 -15.66
C SER A 161 4.08 16.52 -16.61
N PHE A 162 4.45 15.32 -16.17
CA PHE A 162 5.09 14.32 -17.02
C PHE A 162 4.17 13.89 -18.17
N LEU A 163 2.90 13.57 -17.88
CA LEU A 163 1.92 13.16 -18.89
C LEU A 163 1.52 14.31 -19.84
N ASP A 164 1.61 15.56 -19.40
CA ASP A 164 1.39 16.73 -20.26
C ASP A 164 2.53 16.90 -21.28
N ALA A 165 3.76 16.58 -20.90
CA ALA A 165 4.93 16.69 -21.77
C ALA A 165 5.19 15.44 -22.64
N PHE A 166 4.88 14.25 -22.12
CA PHE A 166 5.11 12.96 -22.76
C PHE A 166 3.81 12.14 -22.81
N PRO A 167 2.75 12.64 -23.48
CA PRO A 167 1.43 12.01 -23.44
C PRO A 167 1.44 10.59 -24.00
N ASP A 168 2.23 10.32 -25.03
CA ASP A 168 2.36 9.01 -25.71
C ASP A 168 3.74 8.36 -25.48
N GLY A 169 4.46 8.79 -24.44
CA GLY A 169 5.77 8.25 -24.12
C GLY A 169 5.76 6.79 -23.68
N GLN A 170 6.91 6.11 -23.73
CA GLN A 170 7.04 4.70 -23.30
C GLN A 170 6.69 4.50 -21.81
N ARG A 171 6.87 5.54 -20.99
CA ARG A 171 6.54 5.55 -19.56
C ARG A 171 5.13 6.08 -19.28
N ALA A 172 4.40 6.59 -20.28
CA ALA A 172 3.04 7.10 -20.10
C ALA A 172 2.08 6.08 -19.43
N PRO A 173 2.05 4.78 -19.80
CA PRO A 173 1.19 3.80 -19.12
C PRO A 173 1.54 3.65 -17.64
N ASN A 174 2.84 3.64 -17.30
CA ASN A 174 3.29 3.57 -15.91
C ASN A 174 2.93 4.86 -15.14
N ALA A 175 3.10 6.02 -15.77
CA ALA A 175 2.76 7.30 -15.15
C ALA A 175 1.25 7.44 -14.90
N LEU A 176 0.39 7.00 -15.82
CA LEU A 176 -1.06 6.92 -15.61
C LEU A 176 -1.41 6.03 -14.42
N TYR A 177 -0.79 4.85 -14.32
CA TYR A 177 -1.01 3.94 -13.20
C TYR A 177 -0.65 4.59 -11.86
N TRP A 178 0.56 5.18 -11.77
CA TRP A 178 1.02 5.78 -10.52
C TRP A 178 0.31 7.09 -10.18
N LEU A 179 -0.16 7.84 -11.17
CA LEU A 179 -0.99 9.02 -10.94
C LEU A 179 -2.35 8.59 -10.37
N GLY A 180 -2.93 7.53 -10.93
CA GLY A 180 -4.13 6.88 -10.40
C GLY A 180 -3.94 6.44 -8.94
N GLU A 181 -2.84 5.77 -8.63
CA GLU A 181 -2.51 5.35 -7.26
C GLU A 181 -2.33 6.53 -6.30
N SER A 182 -1.63 7.58 -6.74
CA SER A 182 -1.44 8.80 -5.95
C SER A 182 -2.78 9.44 -5.60
N TYR A 183 -3.69 9.51 -6.56
CA TYR A 183 -5.05 9.97 -6.31
C TYR A 183 -5.85 9.02 -5.42
N TYR A 184 -5.70 7.71 -5.58
CA TYR A 184 -6.41 6.72 -4.78
C TYR A 184 -6.02 6.82 -3.29
N VAL A 185 -4.71 6.90 -2.99
CA VAL A 185 -4.20 7.02 -1.62
C VAL A 185 -4.66 8.33 -0.97
N THR A 186 -4.73 9.41 -1.75
CA THR A 186 -5.25 10.71 -1.29
C THR A 186 -6.78 10.79 -1.34
N GLN A 187 -7.48 9.66 -1.52
CA GLN A 187 -8.94 9.54 -1.55
C GLN A 187 -9.65 10.33 -2.66
N ASN A 188 -8.89 10.80 -3.66
CA ASN A 188 -9.41 11.44 -4.86
C ASN A 188 -9.88 10.38 -5.87
N TYR A 189 -10.83 9.53 -5.47
CA TYR A 189 -11.23 8.34 -6.22
C TYR A 189 -11.76 8.62 -7.63
N ALA A 190 -12.41 9.77 -7.85
CA ALA A 190 -12.87 10.18 -9.17
C ALA A 190 -11.69 10.43 -10.13
N LEU A 191 -10.67 11.17 -9.67
CA LEU A 191 -9.45 11.41 -10.45
C LEU A 191 -8.69 10.10 -10.67
N ALA A 192 -8.58 9.27 -9.63
CA ALA A 192 -7.94 7.95 -9.71
C ALA A 192 -8.58 7.07 -10.79
N GLY A 193 -9.91 6.91 -10.73
CA GLY A 193 -10.68 6.13 -11.71
C GLY A 193 -10.48 6.64 -13.14
N SER A 194 -10.43 7.96 -13.34
CA SER A 194 -10.15 8.54 -14.67
C SER A 194 -8.78 8.13 -15.21
N GLN A 195 -7.73 8.07 -14.38
CA GLN A 195 -6.39 7.69 -14.85
C GLN A 195 -6.28 6.20 -15.17
N PHE A 196 -6.86 5.34 -14.32
CA PHE A 196 -6.90 3.90 -14.60
C PHE A 196 -7.70 3.60 -15.86
N LYS A 197 -8.84 4.28 -16.06
CA LYS A 197 -9.61 4.17 -17.29
C LYS A 197 -8.81 4.63 -18.50
N ALA A 198 -8.11 5.76 -18.43
CA ALA A 198 -7.27 6.23 -19.53
C ALA A 198 -6.15 5.24 -19.89
N LEU A 199 -5.57 4.55 -18.89
CA LEU A 199 -4.60 3.49 -19.12
C LEU A 199 -5.24 2.31 -19.87
N LEU A 200 -6.40 1.83 -19.44
CA LEU A 200 -7.10 0.71 -20.07
C LEU A 200 -7.57 1.02 -21.48
N ASP A 201 -8.05 2.26 -21.70
CA ASP A 201 -8.57 2.68 -23.00
C ASP A 201 -7.43 2.89 -24.03
N ARG A 202 -6.24 3.34 -23.59
CA ARG A 202 -5.10 3.65 -24.48
C ARG A 202 -4.05 2.54 -24.57
N TYR A 203 -3.90 1.74 -23.53
CA TYR A 203 -2.85 0.73 -23.38
C TYR A 203 -3.40 -0.61 -22.84
N PRO A 204 -4.37 -1.23 -23.52
CA PRO A 204 -5.05 -2.44 -23.04
C PRO A 204 -4.12 -3.63 -22.82
N ASP A 205 -3.03 -3.72 -23.59
CA ASP A 205 -2.07 -4.84 -23.54
C ASP A 205 -0.87 -4.57 -22.61
N ASN A 206 -0.84 -3.44 -21.90
CA ASN A 206 0.29 -3.12 -21.01
C ASN A 206 0.28 -3.97 -19.74
N ASP A 207 1.45 -4.30 -19.20
CA ASP A 207 1.61 -5.05 -17.94
C ASP A 207 0.87 -4.43 -16.73
N LYS A 208 0.56 -3.12 -16.78
CA LYS A 208 -0.23 -2.42 -15.75
C LYS A 208 -1.74 -2.53 -15.94
N ALA A 209 -2.22 -2.95 -17.11
CA ALA A 209 -3.66 -3.02 -17.41
C ALA A 209 -4.44 -3.92 -16.42
N PRO A 210 -3.97 -5.13 -16.05
CA PRO A 210 -4.68 -5.94 -15.04
C PRO A 210 -4.82 -5.21 -13.71
N GLY A 211 -3.71 -4.63 -13.22
CA GLY A 211 -3.69 -3.85 -11.99
C GLY A 211 -4.58 -2.61 -12.07
N ALA A 212 -4.57 -1.89 -13.19
CA ALA A 212 -5.39 -0.71 -13.41
C ALA A 212 -6.88 -1.05 -13.40
N LEU A 213 -7.30 -2.18 -13.99
CA LEU A 213 -8.70 -2.62 -13.96
C LEU A 213 -9.15 -2.95 -12.54
N LEU A 214 -8.31 -3.64 -11.76
CA LEU A 214 -8.57 -3.86 -10.33
C LEU A 214 -8.73 -2.53 -9.59
N LYS A 215 -7.78 -1.60 -9.77
CA LYS A 215 -7.78 -0.31 -9.10
C LYS A 215 -8.94 0.59 -9.51
N LEU A 216 -9.41 0.51 -10.75
CA LEU A 216 -10.64 1.16 -11.20
C LEU A 216 -11.85 0.64 -10.41
N GLY A 217 -11.97 -0.67 -10.23
CA GLY A 217 -13.03 -1.27 -9.39
C GLY A 217 -12.95 -0.82 -7.92
N LEU A 218 -11.74 -0.71 -7.37
CA LEU A 218 -11.54 -0.19 -6.01
C LEU A 218 -11.86 1.30 -5.89
N ALA A 219 -11.52 2.11 -6.90
CA ALA A 219 -11.85 3.53 -6.93
C ALA A 219 -13.38 3.73 -7.01
N GLN A 220 -14.08 2.96 -7.84
CA GLN A 220 -15.55 2.94 -7.89
C GLN A 220 -16.16 2.56 -6.53
N TYR A 221 -15.56 1.59 -5.83
CA TYR A 221 -15.97 1.24 -4.47
C TYR A 221 -15.78 2.43 -3.51
N GLY A 222 -14.65 3.13 -3.59
CA GLY A 222 -14.38 4.35 -2.81
C GLY A 222 -15.39 5.47 -3.07
N LEU A 223 -15.89 5.56 -4.32
CA LEU A 223 -16.98 6.46 -4.73
C LEU A 223 -18.38 5.97 -4.31
N LYS A 224 -18.47 4.84 -3.61
CA LYS A 224 -19.74 4.16 -3.23
C LYS A 224 -20.58 3.72 -4.44
N GLN A 225 -19.97 3.60 -5.62
CA GLN A 225 -20.59 3.08 -6.83
C GLN A 225 -20.52 1.55 -6.81
N TYR A 226 -21.23 0.92 -5.86
CA TYR A 226 -21.04 -0.49 -5.55
C TYR A 226 -21.37 -1.42 -6.73
N ASP A 227 -22.42 -1.13 -7.50
CA ASP A 227 -22.78 -1.92 -8.67
C ASP A 227 -21.69 -1.87 -9.75
N ALA A 228 -21.18 -0.67 -10.03
CA ALA A 228 -20.08 -0.47 -10.97
C ALA A 228 -18.80 -1.16 -10.49
N ALA A 229 -18.48 -1.03 -9.20
CA ALA A 229 -17.33 -1.70 -8.59
C ALA A 229 -17.44 -3.22 -8.72
N GLN A 230 -18.60 -3.82 -8.44
CA GLN A 230 -18.80 -5.26 -8.62
C GLN A 230 -18.66 -5.67 -10.09
N ALA A 231 -19.24 -4.92 -11.02
CA ALA A 231 -19.13 -5.20 -12.45
C ALA A 231 -17.67 -5.18 -12.90
N THR A 232 -16.91 -4.14 -12.53
CA THR A 232 -15.49 -4.02 -12.86
C THR A 232 -14.65 -5.13 -12.23
N LEU A 233 -14.86 -5.46 -10.96
CA LEU A 233 -14.12 -6.53 -10.29
C LEU A 233 -14.45 -7.91 -10.90
N ARG A 234 -15.69 -8.16 -11.33
CA ARG A 234 -16.03 -9.39 -12.10
C ARG A 234 -15.28 -9.42 -13.43
N SER A 235 -15.18 -8.28 -14.12
CA SER A 235 -14.38 -8.16 -15.35
C SER A 235 -12.91 -8.52 -15.12
N VAL A 236 -12.30 -8.13 -13.98
CA VAL A 236 -10.94 -8.56 -13.63
C VAL A 236 -10.84 -10.08 -13.57
N THR A 237 -11.79 -10.73 -12.88
CA THR A 237 -11.77 -12.19 -12.74
C THR A 237 -11.99 -12.94 -14.05
N SER A 238 -12.76 -12.35 -14.97
CA SER A 238 -13.04 -12.92 -16.29
C SER A 238 -11.91 -12.71 -17.29
N GLN A 239 -11.23 -11.56 -17.24
CA GLN A 239 -10.19 -11.20 -18.21
C GLN A 239 -8.81 -11.71 -17.80
N TYR A 240 -8.53 -11.84 -16.50
CA TYR A 240 -7.21 -12.24 -16.00
C TYR A 240 -7.27 -13.46 -15.06
N PRO A 241 -7.91 -14.58 -15.49
CA PRO A 241 -8.10 -15.75 -14.63
C PRO A 241 -6.76 -16.33 -14.16
N GLY A 242 -6.72 -16.84 -12.92
CA GLY A 242 -5.53 -17.48 -12.34
C GLY A 242 -4.41 -16.54 -11.89
N THR A 243 -4.57 -15.22 -12.05
CA THR A 243 -3.61 -14.21 -11.58
C THR A 243 -3.87 -13.78 -10.13
N ASP A 244 -2.85 -13.22 -9.47
CA ASP A 244 -3.03 -12.58 -8.16
C ASP A 244 -4.05 -11.45 -8.20
N VAL A 245 -4.09 -10.69 -9.30
CA VAL A 245 -5.05 -9.59 -9.49
C VAL A 245 -6.48 -10.12 -9.48
N ALA A 246 -6.75 -11.25 -10.15
CA ALA A 246 -8.06 -11.89 -10.11
C ALA A 246 -8.41 -12.44 -8.71
N ARG A 247 -7.45 -13.03 -8.00
CA ARG A 247 -7.67 -13.48 -6.61
C ARG A 247 -8.04 -12.31 -5.69
N ILE A 248 -7.31 -11.18 -5.79
CA ILE A 248 -7.62 -9.97 -5.02
C ILE A 248 -9.03 -9.45 -5.36
N ALA A 249 -9.40 -9.46 -6.64
CA ALA A 249 -10.74 -9.05 -7.07
C ALA A 249 -11.85 -9.96 -6.51
N GLN A 250 -11.64 -11.28 -6.50
CA GLN A 250 -12.56 -12.26 -5.91
C GLN A 250 -12.75 -12.03 -4.41
N ASP A 251 -11.66 -11.85 -3.68
CA ASP A 251 -11.72 -11.59 -2.24
C ASP A 251 -12.47 -10.29 -1.95
N ARG A 252 -12.27 -9.26 -2.79
CA ARG A 252 -13.01 -8.00 -2.65
C ARG A 252 -14.50 -8.16 -2.96
N LEU A 253 -14.87 -8.88 -4.01
CA LEU A 253 -16.26 -9.18 -4.34
C LEU A 253 -16.97 -9.92 -3.20
N ARG A 254 -16.32 -10.94 -2.62
CA ARG A 254 -16.86 -11.69 -1.48
C ARG A 254 -17.09 -10.77 -0.28
N ALA A 255 -16.12 -9.91 0.03
CA ALA A 255 -16.26 -8.94 1.12
C ALA A 255 -17.43 -7.97 0.90
N MET A 256 -17.65 -7.53 -0.35
CA MET A 256 -18.78 -6.66 -0.69
C MET A 256 -20.13 -7.36 -0.49
N GLN A 257 -20.26 -8.62 -0.92
CA GLN A 257 -21.49 -9.41 -0.76
C GLN A 257 -21.86 -9.61 0.71
N LEU A 258 -20.88 -9.99 1.53
CA LEU A 258 -21.08 -10.16 2.97
C LEU A 258 -21.47 -8.86 3.68
N SER A 259 -21.02 -7.71 3.17
CA SER A 259 -21.41 -6.40 3.71
C SER A 259 -22.83 -5.99 3.32
N SER A 260 -23.31 -6.37 2.13
CA SER A 260 -24.68 -6.08 1.69
C SER A 260 -25.74 -6.94 2.37
N GLU A 261 -25.39 -8.14 2.83
CA GLU A 261 -26.32 -9.05 3.54
C GLU A 261 -26.53 -8.68 5.01
N ARG A 262 -25.77 -7.71 5.54
CA ARG A 262 -25.82 -7.28 6.95
C ARG A 262 -26.73 -6.06 7.20
N TYR A 263 -27.37 -5.52 6.18
CA TYR A 263 -28.28 -4.38 6.24
C TYR A 263 -29.61 -4.73 5.59
#